data_AF-A0A0D2GRM1-F1
#
_entry.id   AF-A0A0D2GRM1-F1
#
_cell.length_a   1.000
_cell.length_b   1.000
_cell.length_c   1.000
_cell.angle_alpha   90.00
_cell.angle_beta   90.00
_cell.angle_gamma   90.00
#
_symmetry.space_group_name_H-M   'P 1'
#
loop_
_entity.id
_entity.type
_entity.pdbx_description
1 polymer ?
#
loop_
_entity_poly.entity_id
_entity_poly.type
_entity_poly.pdbx_seq_one_letter_code
_entity_poly.pdbx_strand_id
1 'polypeptide(L)'
;MAGRHPTYNDIKNDAATVRFSMNEVVLLVFGMGEKRYHLTEALNGCFAVFLISPKATVSAHIPPHPGANWDDSQAGNKNLIAKMKEFAALYRENEQYFHGHKVALIYAVLHGKTQLPDKKEFIEKCLREFQVDFPLQDYEVKSPGQNRSEEHGTAFVDGKAVTGPALYLQDQLVLRVFASRIETRDVLTGPAKISTPKPTPQQPPAGSSIVQVVHSNPIFPRAPTSAAIAPPATQQESKLEIVPKATPALSSSFNKISTTRKQERVFTHVKSKLDWKSGGRIVEIDSQTLLIGKEDWEQSIIQGNKVWVSKKFGLSTDF
;
A
#
# COMPACT_ATOMS: atom_id res chain seq x y z
N MET A 1 -30.32 -14.38 -4.00
CA MET A 1 -29.75 -13.98 -5.30
C MET A 1 -28.27 -13.70 -5.10
N ALA A 2 -27.37 -14.43 -5.75
CA ALA A 2 -25.95 -14.09 -5.74
C ALA A 2 -25.81 -12.76 -6.48
N GLY A 3 -25.34 -11.71 -5.80
CA GLY A 3 -25.10 -10.42 -6.44
C GLY A 3 -24.06 -10.59 -7.55
N ARG A 4 -24.26 -9.92 -8.69
CA ARG A 4 -23.28 -9.88 -9.78
C ARG A 4 -21.94 -9.36 -9.23
N HIS A 5 -20.84 -10.05 -9.55
CA HIS A 5 -19.49 -9.58 -9.22
C HIS A 5 -19.19 -8.30 -10.00
N PRO A 6 -18.52 -7.31 -9.38
CA PRO A 6 -18.09 -6.11 -10.09
C PRO A 6 -17.07 -6.49 -11.17
N THR A 7 -17.11 -5.77 -12.27
CA THR A 7 -16.11 -5.81 -13.34
C THR A 7 -15.28 -4.53 -13.33
N TYR A 8 -14.13 -4.54 -13.98
CA TYR A 8 -13.27 -3.38 -14.21
C TYR A 8 -14.07 -2.22 -14.79
N ASN A 9 -14.96 -2.52 -15.75
CA ASN A 9 -15.81 -1.52 -16.38
C ASN A 9 -16.83 -0.90 -15.44
N ASP A 10 -17.32 -1.65 -14.46
CA ASP A 10 -18.22 -1.13 -13.44
C ASP A 10 -17.48 -0.14 -12.50
N ILE A 11 -16.20 -0.38 -12.22
CA ILE A 11 -15.49 0.31 -11.14
C ILE A 11 -14.51 1.40 -11.62
N LYS A 12 -14.04 1.36 -12.88
CA LYS A 12 -12.93 2.22 -13.33
C LYS A 12 -13.22 3.70 -13.09
N ASN A 13 -14.46 4.13 -13.31
CA ASN A 13 -14.89 5.51 -13.14
C ASN A 13 -15.76 5.72 -11.88
N ASP A 14 -15.87 4.73 -11.01
CA ASP A 14 -16.65 4.82 -9.78
C ASP A 14 -15.95 5.75 -8.77
N ALA A 15 -16.69 6.66 -8.15
CA ALA A 15 -16.16 7.61 -7.16
C ALA A 15 -15.62 6.91 -5.89
N ALA A 16 -16.07 5.69 -5.61
CA ALA A 16 -15.59 4.85 -4.53
C ALA A 16 -14.26 4.12 -4.88
N THR A 17 -13.76 4.27 -6.11
CA THR A 17 -12.48 3.66 -6.53
C THR A 17 -11.30 4.56 -6.16
N VAL A 18 -10.31 3.95 -5.52
CA VAL A 18 -8.96 4.51 -5.34
C VAL A 18 -8.05 3.76 -6.30
N ARG A 19 -7.33 4.52 -7.14
CA ARG A 19 -6.35 3.95 -8.07
C ARG A 19 -4.96 4.05 -7.47
N PHE A 20 -4.15 3.02 -7.68
CA PHE A 20 -2.72 3.06 -7.41
C PHE A 20 -1.96 2.73 -8.69
N SER A 21 -0.95 3.55 -8.97
CA SER A 21 -0.19 3.58 -10.20
C SER A 21 0.92 2.54 -10.20
N MET A 22 1.51 2.33 -11.38
CA MET A 22 2.74 1.57 -11.51
C MET A 22 3.84 2.18 -10.63
N ASN A 23 4.59 1.32 -9.95
CA ASN A 23 5.63 1.65 -8.99
C ASN A 23 5.14 2.31 -7.68
N GLU A 24 3.88 2.10 -7.32
CA GLU A 24 3.27 2.65 -6.11
C GLU A 24 2.94 1.54 -5.10
N VAL A 25 2.97 1.90 -3.81
CA VAL A 25 2.44 1.09 -2.72
C VAL A 25 1.43 1.93 -1.95
N VAL A 26 0.20 1.44 -1.83
CA VAL A 26 -0.91 2.21 -1.26
C VAL A 26 -1.69 1.38 -0.25
N LEU A 27 -2.10 2.04 0.83
CA LEU A 27 -3.07 1.52 1.78
C LEU A 27 -4.46 2.07 1.44
N LEU A 28 -5.46 1.19 1.42
CA LEU A 28 -6.87 1.58 1.44
C LEU A 28 -7.57 0.95 2.64
N VAL A 29 -8.17 1.78 3.49
CA VAL A 29 -9.13 1.33 4.52
C VAL A 29 -10.54 1.44 3.94
N PHE A 30 -11.26 0.33 3.87
CA PHE A 30 -12.58 0.28 3.26
C PHE A 30 -13.61 1.07 4.07
N GLY A 31 -14.49 1.78 3.37
CA GLY A 31 -15.52 2.63 3.95
C GLY A 31 -15.03 4.00 4.41
N MET A 32 -13.71 4.17 4.63
CA MET A 32 -13.15 5.49 4.94
C MET A 32 -13.26 6.40 3.72
N GLY A 33 -13.91 7.56 3.88
CA GLY A 33 -14.19 8.47 2.75
C GLY A 33 -15.03 7.84 1.64
N GLU A 34 -15.91 6.90 2.00
CA GLU A 34 -16.77 6.14 1.08
C GLU A 34 -16.01 5.31 0.04
N LYS A 35 -14.71 5.08 0.25
CA LYS A 35 -13.88 4.30 -0.65
C LYS A 35 -14.11 2.80 -0.48
N ARG A 36 -14.15 2.09 -1.60
CA ARG A 36 -14.52 0.67 -1.68
C ARG A 36 -13.55 -0.12 -2.52
N TYR A 37 -13.19 0.40 -3.69
CA TYR A 37 -12.38 -0.33 -4.64
C TYR A 37 -10.93 0.15 -4.60
N HIS A 38 -9.98 -0.78 -4.67
CA HIS A 38 -8.57 -0.46 -4.85
C HIS A 38 -8.10 -1.06 -6.17
N LEU A 39 -7.82 -0.21 -7.16
CA LEU A 39 -7.61 -0.61 -8.55
C LEU A 39 -6.19 -0.28 -9.01
N THR A 40 -5.58 -1.21 -9.74
CA THR A 40 -4.43 -0.92 -10.59
C THR A 40 -4.66 -1.44 -12.01
N GLU A 41 -4.00 -0.79 -12.95
CA GLU A 41 -4.17 -1.00 -14.39
C GLU A 41 -2.80 -1.14 -15.05
N ALA A 42 -2.79 -1.52 -16.32
CA ALA A 42 -1.59 -1.62 -17.16
C ALA A 42 -0.53 -2.60 -16.63
N LEU A 43 -0.94 -3.68 -15.95
CA LEU A 43 -0.06 -4.80 -15.67
C LEU A 43 0.40 -5.43 -16.99
N ASN A 44 1.69 -5.31 -17.30
CA ASN A 44 2.29 -5.89 -18.49
C ASN A 44 3.78 -6.19 -18.22
N GLY A 45 4.09 -7.39 -17.74
CA GLY A 45 5.43 -7.75 -17.27
C GLY A 45 5.74 -7.30 -15.84
N CYS A 46 4.74 -6.74 -15.14
CA CYS A 46 4.83 -6.26 -13.77
C CYS A 46 4.36 -7.32 -12.76
N PHE A 47 4.73 -7.12 -11.50
CA PHE A 47 4.16 -7.83 -10.36
C PHE A 47 3.12 -6.96 -9.67
N ALA A 48 2.09 -7.57 -9.09
CA ALA A 48 1.22 -6.90 -8.14
C ALA A 48 1.08 -7.72 -6.87
N VAL A 49 1.19 -7.07 -5.72
CA VAL A 49 1.15 -7.70 -4.40
C VAL A 49 -0.01 -7.11 -3.62
N PHE A 50 -0.81 -7.97 -3.02
CA PHE A 50 -1.97 -7.56 -2.23
C PHE A 50 -1.92 -8.21 -0.85
N LEU A 51 -2.17 -7.43 0.20
CA LEU A 51 -2.45 -7.91 1.54
C LEU A 51 -3.82 -7.37 1.91
N ILE A 52 -4.80 -8.27 2.05
CA ILE A 52 -6.22 -7.94 2.14
C ILE A 52 -6.76 -8.48 3.46
N SER A 53 -7.44 -7.63 4.23
CA SER A 53 -8.23 -8.01 5.40
C SER A 53 -9.70 -7.63 5.18
N PRO A 54 -10.61 -7.99 6.11
CA PRO A 54 -11.98 -7.50 6.08
C PRO A 54 -12.13 -5.96 6.12
N LYS A 55 -11.10 -5.23 6.56
CA LYS A 55 -11.17 -3.77 6.81
C LYS A 55 -10.29 -2.94 5.89
N ALA A 56 -9.21 -3.51 5.36
CA ALA A 56 -8.24 -2.74 4.58
C ALA A 56 -7.50 -3.62 3.58
N THR A 57 -6.79 -2.97 2.66
CA THR A 57 -5.81 -3.60 1.78
C THR A 57 -4.54 -2.76 1.71
N VAL A 58 -3.37 -3.39 1.75
CA VAL A 58 -2.12 -2.82 1.22
C VAL A 58 -1.93 -3.42 -0.16
N SER A 59 -1.62 -2.59 -1.15
CA SER A 59 -1.41 -3.03 -2.53
C SER A 59 -0.16 -2.40 -3.11
N ALA A 60 0.61 -3.17 -3.87
CA ALA A 60 1.78 -2.69 -4.60
C ALA A 60 1.69 -3.09 -6.07
N HIS A 61 2.00 -2.16 -6.97
CA HIS A 61 2.25 -2.46 -8.39
C HIS A 61 3.74 -2.26 -8.65
N ILE A 62 4.48 -3.35 -8.85
CA ILE A 62 5.94 -3.34 -8.93
C ILE A 62 6.39 -3.64 -10.37
N PRO A 63 6.86 -2.64 -11.13
CA PRO A 63 7.42 -2.89 -12.44
C PRO A 63 8.81 -3.56 -12.33
N PRO A 64 9.22 -4.31 -13.37
CA PRO A 64 10.52 -4.97 -13.39
C PRO A 64 11.69 -3.98 -13.40
N HIS A 65 11.43 -2.74 -13.81
CA HIS A 65 12.35 -1.61 -13.84
C HIS A 65 11.58 -0.30 -13.53
N PRO A 66 12.03 0.56 -12.60
CA PRO A 66 11.25 1.71 -12.11
C PRO A 66 11.25 2.94 -13.02
N GLY A 67 12.14 3.02 -14.00
CA GLY A 67 12.32 4.22 -14.81
C GLY A 67 12.77 3.93 -16.23
N ALA A 68 13.02 4.99 -16.99
CA ALA A 68 13.51 4.89 -18.36
C ALA A 68 15.03 4.70 -18.47
N ASN A 69 15.79 4.95 -17.39
CA ASN A 69 17.23 4.86 -17.41
C ASN A 69 17.69 3.41 -17.18
N TRP A 70 18.23 2.76 -18.22
CA TRP A 70 18.68 1.38 -18.21
C TRP A 70 20.15 1.19 -17.82
N ASP A 71 20.85 2.26 -17.42
CA ASP A 71 22.29 2.21 -17.10
C ASP A 71 22.59 1.39 -15.84
N ASP A 72 21.68 1.37 -14.86
CA ASP A 72 21.83 0.57 -13.64
C ASP A 72 21.23 -0.82 -13.83
N SER A 73 22.09 -1.80 -14.15
CA SER A 73 21.72 -3.22 -14.28
C SER A 73 21.02 -3.80 -13.04
N GLN A 74 21.17 -3.17 -11.86
CA GLN A 74 20.55 -3.61 -10.61
C GLN A 74 19.29 -2.80 -10.25
N ALA A 75 18.87 -1.83 -11.06
CA ALA A 75 17.72 -0.96 -10.76
C ALA A 75 16.43 -1.76 -10.50
N GLY A 76 16.19 -2.83 -11.26
CA GLY A 76 15.04 -3.71 -11.05
C GLY A 76 15.05 -4.39 -9.66
N ASN A 77 16.21 -4.90 -9.24
CA ASN A 77 16.36 -5.56 -7.93
C ASN A 77 16.25 -4.56 -6.79
N LYS A 78 16.90 -3.39 -6.92
CA LYS A 78 16.80 -2.29 -5.95
C LYS A 78 15.36 -1.83 -5.79
N ASN A 79 14.63 -1.68 -6.90
CA ASN A 79 13.22 -1.28 -6.88
C ASN A 79 12.36 -2.31 -6.15
N LEU A 80 12.54 -3.59 -6.50
CA LEU A 80 11.79 -4.69 -5.88
C LEU A 80 11.97 -4.70 -4.36
N ILE A 81 13.22 -4.61 -3.89
CA ILE A 81 13.53 -4.56 -2.45
C ILE A 81 12.89 -3.32 -1.81
N ALA A 82 13.01 -2.16 -2.44
CA ALA A 82 12.45 -0.92 -1.91
C ALA A 82 10.92 -1.00 -1.76
N LYS A 83 10.23 -1.49 -2.78
CA LYS A 83 8.76 -1.61 -2.77
C LYS A 83 8.25 -2.66 -1.79
N MET A 84 8.95 -3.78 -1.62
CA MET A 84 8.60 -4.76 -0.58
C MET A 84 8.85 -4.23 0.83
N LYS A 85 9.88 -3.40 1.05
CA LYS A 85 10.09 -2.68 2.32
C LYS A 85 8.98 -1.67 2.61
N GLU A 86 8.58 -0.90 1.60
CA GLU A 86 7.47 0.06 1.70
C GLU A 86 6.14 -0.64 2.01
N PHE A 87 5.85 -1.76 1.33
CA PHE A 87 4.70 -2.62 1.61
C PHE A 87 4.69 -3.15 3.05
N ALA A 88 5.84 -3.65 3.52
CA ALA A 88 6.00 -4.13 4.89
C ALA A 88 5.87 -3.02 5.93
N ALA A 89 6.35 -1.80 5.64
CA ALA A 89 6.22 -0.65 6.51
C ALA A 89 4.75 -0.23 6.64
N LEU A 90 4.05 -0.05 5.51
CA LEU A 90 2.63 0.32 5.49
C LEU A 90 1.76 -0.68 6.24
N TYR A 91 2.02 -1.99 6.10
CA TYR A 91 1.35 -3.01 6.90
C TYR A 91 1.59 -2.82 8.41
N ARG A 92 2.85 -2.70 8.84
CA ARG A 92 3.21 -2.60 10.27
C ARG A 92 2.66 -1.33 10.92
N GLU A 93 2.69 -0.21 10.22
CA GLU A 93 2.15 1.06 10.69
C GLU A 93 0.62 1.03 10.84
N ASN A 94 -0.05 0.06 10.21
CA ASN A 94 -1.49 -0.04 10.11
C ASN A 94 -2.02 -1.41 10.55
N GLU A 95 -1.27 -2.14 11.36
CA GLU A 95 -1.51 -3.54 11.72
C GLU A 95 -2.92 -3.76 12.33
N GLN A 96 -3.45 -2.75 13.04
CA GLN A 96 -4.80 -2.78 13.62
C GLN A 96 -5.93 -3.04 12.61
N TYR A 97 -5.71 -2.79 11.31
CA TYR A 97 -6.70 -3.06 10.27
C TYR A 97 -6.57 -4.45 9.67
N PHE A 98 -5.52 -5.21 9.97
CA PHE A 98 -5.16 -6.43 9.24
C PHE A 98 -5.41 -7.73 10.03
N HIS A 99 -6.43 -7.76 10.88
CA HIS A 99 -6.88 -9.03 11.47
C HIS A 99 -7.48 -9.97 10.42
N GLY A 100 -7.08 -11.24 10.44
CA GLY A 100 -7.57 -12.25 9.49
C GLY A 100 -7.19 -11.95 8.04
N HIS A 101 -6.05 -11.27 7.82
CA HIS A 101 -5.60 -10.92 6.49
C HIS A 101 -5.14 -12.16 5.69
N LYS A 102 -5.14 -12.02 4.36
CA LYS A 102 -4.50 -12.92 3.41
C LYS A 102 -3.63 -12.11 2.47
N VAL A 103 -2.59 -12.74 1.91
CA VAL A 103 -1.77 -12.10 0.87
C VAL A 103 -1.98 -12.80 -0.47
N ALA A 104 -1.67 -12.13 -1.57
CA ALA A 104 -1.69 -12.68 -2.92
C ALA A 104 -0.58 -12.04 -3.77
N LEU A 105 0.01 -12.84 -4.65
CA LEU A 105 0.97 -12.38 -5.65
C LEU A 105 0.41 -12.59 -7.05
N ILE A 106 0.29 -11.50 -7.80
CA ILE A 106 -0.01 -11.51 -9.23
C ILE A 106 1.30 -11.31 -10.00
N TYR A 107 1.57 -12.15 -10.99
CA TYR A 107 2.81 -12.10 -11.77
C TYR A 107 2.60 -12.36 -13.26
N ALA A 108 3.54 -11.90 -14.06
CA ALA A 108 3.48 -11.98 -15.51
C ALA A 108 3.99 -13.32 -16.05
N VAL A 109 3.30 -13.85 -17.07
CA VAL A 109 3.73 -15.01 -17.85
C VAL A 109 3.73 -14.64 -19.34
N LEU A 110 4.79 -14.96 -20.07
CA LEU A 110 4.88 -14.72 -21.52
C LEU A 110 5.11 -16.07 -22.20
N HIS A 111 4.23 -16.43 -23.14
CA HIS A 111 4.27 -17.72 -23.85
C HIS A 111 4.36 -18.93 -22.91
N GLY A 112 3.55 -18.93 -21.84
CA GLY A 112 3.54 -20.00 -20.83
C GLY A 112 4.77 -20.04 -19.90
N LYS A 113 5.71 -19.11 -20.03
CA LYS A 113 6.89 -19.01 -19.17
C LYS A 113 6.80 -17.84 -18.21
N THR A 114 6.99 -18.12 -16.92
CA THR A 114 7.12 -17.12 -15.87
C THR A 114 8.18 -16.09 -16.27
N GLN A 115 7.79 -14.83 -16.29
CA GLN A 115 8.74 -13.73 -16.46
C GLN A 115 9.44 -13.48 -15.13
N LEU A 116 10.77 -13.35 -15.18
CA LEU A 116 11.60 -12.99 -14.03
C LEU A 116 11.41 -13.94 -12.81
N PRO A 117 11.69 -15.24 -12.98
CA PRO A 117 11.42 -16.26 -11.95
C PRO A 117 12.19 -16.00 -10.64
N ASP A 118 13.40 -15.44 -10.72
CA ASP A 118 14.24 -15.03 -9.60
C ASP A 118 13.56 -13.94 -8.75
N LYS A 119 12.96 -12.93 -9.40
CA LYS A 119 12.24 -11.85 -8.72
C LYS A 119 10.94 -12.35 -8.11
N LYS A 120 10.24 -13.27 -8.80
CA LYS A 120 9.06 -13.96 -8.24
C LYS A 120 9.41 -14.70 -6.96
N GLU A 121 10.46 -15.52 -6.99
CA GLU A 121 10.94 -16.29 -5.82
C GLU A 121 11.30 -15.36 -4.65
N PHE A 122 11.95 -14.23 -4.93
CA PHE A 122 12.23 -13.22 -3.91
C PHE A 122 10.96 -12.66 -3.25
N ILE A 123 9.93 -12.31 -4.04
CA ILE A 123 8.65 -11.82 -3.49
C ILE A 123 7.99 -12.91 -2.65
N GLU A 124 7.98 -14.16 -3.14
CA GLU A 124 7.43 -15.28 -2.39
C GLU A 124 8.09 -15.44 -1.03
N LYS A 125 9.43 -15.37 -0.97
CA LYS A 125 10.17 -15.41 0.29
C LYS A 125 9.76 -14.28 1.23
N CYS A 126 9.59 -13.06 0.70
CA CYS A 126 9.11 -11.92 1.48
C CYS A 126 7.69 -12.15 2.02
N LEU A 127 6.78 -12.71 1.19
CA LEU A 127 5.39 -12.93 1.57
C LEU A 127 5.21 -14.07 2.59
N ARG A 128 6.10 -15.07 2.59
CA ARG A 128 6.07 -16.14 3.61
C ARG A 128 6.29 -15.63 5.03
N GLU A 129 6.88 -14.45 5.22
CA GLU A 129 7.04 -13.83 6.54
C GLU A 129 5.70 -13.45 7.20
N PHE A 130 4.65 -13.25 6.39
CA PHE A 130 3.29 -13.04 6.90
C PHE A 130 2.65 -14.31 7.48
N GLN A 131 3.28 -15.49 7.31
CA GLN A 131 2.84 -16.77 7.87
C GLN A 131 1.39 -17.14 7.49
N VAL A 132 0.98 -16.74 6.28
CA VAL A 132 -0.30 -17.12 5.68
C VAL A 132 -0.03 -17.79 4.34
N ASP A 133 -0.86 -18.77 3.99
CA ASP A 133 -0.88 -19.29 2.62
C ASP A 133 -1.37 -18.21 1.67
N PHE A 134 -0.74 -18.12 0.50
CA PHE A 134 -1.09 -17.11 -0.50
C PHE A 134 -1.17 -17.69 -1.91
N PRO A 135 -2.23 -17.37 -2.67
CA PRO A 135 -2.31 -17.76 -4.07
C PRO A 135 -1.25 -17.00 -4.88
N LEU A 136 -0.66 -17.75 -5.82
CA LEU A 136 0.15 -17.24 -6.90
C LEU A 136 -0.74 -17.23 -8.14
N GLN A 137 -1.03 -16.04 -8.66
CA GLN A 137 -1.88 -15.88 -9.82
C GLN A 137 -1.09 -15.29 -10.98
N ASP A 138 -1.01 -16.00 -12.09
CA ASP A 138 -0.42 -15.46 -13.30
C ASP A 138 -1.43 -14.70 -14.16
N TYR A 139 -0.91 -13.82 -15.01
CA TYR A 139 -1.60 -13.29 -16.18
C TYR A 139 -0.68 -13.34 -17.40
N GLU A 140 -1.28 -13.55 -18.57
CA GLU A 140 -0.54 -13.56 -19.82
C GLU A 140 -0.14 -12.13 -20.22
N VAL A 141 1.14 -11.93 -20.55
CA VAL A 141 1.66 -10.69 -21.14
C VAL A 141 1.27 -10.64 -22.61
N LYS A 142 0.68 -9.53 -23.04
CA LYS A 142 0.36 -9.30 -24.45
C LYS A 142 1.40 -8.40 -25.10
N SER A 143 2.00 -8.87 -26.18
CA SER A 143 2.95 -8.10 -27.00
C SER A 143 2.27 -6.90 -27.68
N PRO A 144 3.03 -5.86 -28.07
CA PRO A 144 2.50 -4.78 -28.89
C PRO A 144 1.78 -5.31 -30.14
N GLY A 145 0.61 -4.76 -30.47
CA GLY A 145 -0.21 -5.17 -31.61
C GLY A 145 -1.14 -6.37 -31.35
N GLN A 146 -0.99 -7.09 -30.23
CA GLN A 146 -1.97 -8.09 -29.83
C GLN A 146 -3.22 -7.42 -29.25
N ASN A 147 -4.39 -7.97 -29.57
CA ASN A 147 -5.65 -7.50 -29.02
C ASN A 147 -5.67 -7.68 -27.50
N ARG A 148 -6.04 -6.61 -26.80
CA ARG A 148 -6.26 -6.57 -25.36
C ARG A 148 -7.72 -6.26 -25.10
N SER A 149 -8.36 -7.06 -24.27
CA SER A 149 -9.66 -6.69 -23.71
C SER A 149 -9.50 -5.52 -22.75
N GLU A 150 -10.60 -4.85 -22.39
CA GLU A 150 -10.52 -3.65 -21.53
C GLU A 150 -10.01 -3.97 -20.12
N GLU A 151 -10.36 -5.14 -19.60
CA GLU A 151 -9.93 -5.63 -18.29
C GLU A 151 -8.50 -6.22 -18.31
N HIS A 152 -7.89 -6.36 -19.48
CA HIS A 152 -6.55 -6.94 -19.59
C HIS A 152 -5.52 -6.11 -18.81
N GLY A 153 -4.74 -6.80 -17.99
CA GLY A 153 -3.74 -6.16 -17.14
C GLY A 153 -4.33 -5.30 -16.02
N THR A 154 -5.58 -5.55 -15.61
CA THR A 154 -6.20 -4.89 -14.46
C THR A 154 -6.30 -5.84 -13.28
N ALA A 155 -6.11 -5.32 -12.08
CA ALA A 155 -6.36 -6.02 -10.83
C ALA A 155 -6.98 -5.08 -9.83
N PHE A 156 -7.97 -5.55 -9.07
CA PHE A 156 -8.63 -4.71 -8.08
C PHE A 156 -9.17 -5.49 -6.88
N VAL A 157 -9.30 -4.79 -5.76
CA VAL A 157 -9.96 -5.31 -4.56
C VAL A 157 -11.32 -4.64 -4.39
N ASP A 158 -12.38 -5.42 -4.19
CA ASP A 158 -13.69 -4.96 -3.72
C ASP A 158 -13.80 -5.14 -2.20
N GLY A 159 -13.79 -4.04 -1.46
CA GLY A 159 -13.88 -4.03 0.00
C GLY A 159 -15.26 -4.26 0.62
N LYS A 160 -16.35 -4.21 -0.17
CA LYS A 160 -17.74 -4.33 0.34
C LYS A 160 -18.48 -5.57 -0.19
N ALA A 161 -17.78 -6.57 -0.69
CA ALA A 161 -18.46 -7.80 -1.09
C ALA A 161 -19.20 -8.43 0.11
N VAL A 162 -20.43 -8.88 -0.11
CA VAL A 162 -21.36 -9.39 0.92
C VAL A 162 -20.72 -10.47 1.81
N THR A 163 -19.80 -11.24 1.23
CA THR A 163 -19.09 -12.34 1.88
C THR A 163 -17.69 -11.97 2.39
N GLY A 164 -17.34 -10.68 2.37
CA GLY A 164 -16.03 -10.14 2.69
C GLY A 164 -15.20 -9.80 1.44
N PRO A 165 -14.11 -9.03 1.60
CA PRO A 165 -13.36 -8.45 0.49
C PRO A 165 -12.84 -9.49 -0.51
N ALA A 166 -12.76 -9.07 -1.77
CA ALA A 166 -12.35 -9.95 -2.86
C ALA A 166 -11.37 -9.28 -3.82
N LEU A 167 -10.33 -10.02 -4.20
CA LEU A 167 -9.37 -9.66 -5.24
C LEU A 167 -9.83 -10.24 -6.58
N TYR A 168 -9.81 -9.39 -7.60
CA TYR A 168 -10.06 -9.76 -8.98
C TYR A 168 -8.84 -9.42 -9.84
N LEU A 169 -8.59 -10.26 -10.83
CA LEU A 169 -7.60 -10.05 -11.89
C LEU A 169 -8.34 -10.27 -13.21
N GLN A 170 -8.36 -9.26 -14.09
CA GLN A 170 -9.05 -9.35 -15.39
C GLN A 170 -10.51 -9.85 -15.22
N ASP A 171 -11.22 -9.27 -14.26
CA ASP A 171 -12.60 -9.62 -13.86
C ASP A 171 -12.81 -11.05 -13.31
N GLN A 172 -11.74 -11.82 -13.10
CA GLN A 172 -11.80 -13.14 -12.49
C GLN A 172 -11.49 -13.07 -11.00
N LEU A 173 -12.33 -13.70 -10.18
CA LEU A 173 -12.11 -13.80 -8.74
C LEU A 173 -10.86 -14.66 -8.44
N VAL A 174 -9.86 -14.04 -7.83
CA VAL A 174 -8.59 -14.70 -7.44
C VAL A 174 -8.62 -15.14 -5.98
N LEU A 175 -9.04 -14.23 -5.11
CA LEU A 175 -8.98 -14.43 -3.67
C LEU A 175 -10.19 -13.79 -2.99
N ARG A 176 -10.72 -14.46 -1.97
CA ARG A 176 -11.72 -13.91 -1.06
C ARG A 176 -11.26 -14.02 0.38
N VAL A 177 -11.44 -12.93 1.13
CA VAL A 177 -11.17 -12.85 2.56
C VAL A 177 -12.50 -12.77 3.28
N PHE A 178 -12.84 -13.84 3.99
CA PHE A 178 -14.06 -13.88 4.78
C PHE A 178 -13.84 -13.13 6.09
N ALA A 179 -14.78 -12.28 6.47
CA ALA A 179 -14.85 -11.82 7.86
C ALA A 179 -15.08 -13.06 8.73
N SER A 180 -14.12 -13.39 9.60
CA SER A 180 -14.26 -14.51 10.53
C SER A 180 -15.58 -14.37 11.28
N ARG A 181 -16.50 -15.34 11.15
CA ARG A 181 -17.75 -15.39 11.94
C ARG A 181 -17.53 -15.69 13.44
N ILE A 182 -16.30 -15.53 13.94
CA ILE A 182 -15.93 -15.85 15.32
C ILE A 182 -16.08 -14.59 16.19
N GLU A 183 -17.31 -14.10 16.29
CA GLU A 183 -17.81 -13.48 17.53
C GLU A 183 -19.16 -14.09 17.95
N THR A 184 -19.88 -14.77 17.06
CA THR A 184 -20.95 -15.68 17.47
C THR A 184 -20.33 -16.99 17.92
N ARG A 185 -20.12 -17.11 19.23
CA ARG A 185 -19.88 -18.35 19.97
C ARG A 185 -20.42 -19.56 19.20
N ASP A 186 -19.53 -20.48 18.86
CA ASP A 186 -19.88 -21.77 18.32
C ASP A 186 -20.69 -22.55 19.36
N VAL A 187 -22.01 -22.49 19.26
CA VAL A 187 -22.94 -23.23 20.14
C VAL A 187 -22.95 -24.73 19.79
N LEU A 188 -22.22 -25.19 18.77
CA LEU A 188 -22.23 -26.60 18.38
C LEU A 188 -20.93 -27.35 18.67
N THR A 189 -19.96 -26.73 19.34
CA THR A 189 -18.85 -27.44 19.99
C THR A 189 -18.96 -27.40 21.51
N GLY A 190 -20.12 -27.82 22.03
CA GLY A 190 -20.22 -28.41 23.37
C GLY A 190 -19.62 -29.83 23.36
N PRO A 191 -18.96 -30.29 24.44
CA PRO A 191 -17.91 -31.28 24.34
C PRO A 191 -18.45 -32.70 24.16
N ALA A 192 -17.90 -33.42 23.18
CA ALA A 192 -17.90 -34.87 23.21
C ALA A 192 -17.08 -35.33 24.42
N LYS A 193 -17.78 -35.68 25.51
CA LYS A 193 -17.24 -36.48 26.60
C LYS A 193 -16.72 -37.80 26.02
N ILE A 194 -15.41 -37.89 25.79
CA ILE A 194 -14.75 -39.19 25.65
C ILE A 194 -13.56 -39.20 26.58
N SER A 195 -13.72 -40.05 27.58
CA SER A 195 -12.86 -40.29 28.72
C SER A 195 -11.43 -40.64 28.30
N THR A 196 -10.49 -39.96 28.92
CA THR A 196 -9.05 -40.26 28.95
C THR A 196 -8.78 -41.58 29.69
N PRO A 197 -8.00 -42.51 29.10
CA PRO A 197 -7.10 -43.36 29.86
C PRO A 197 -5.73 -42.68 29.91
N LYS A 198 -5.32 -42.37 31.14
CA LYS A 198 -4.04 -41.82 31.56
C LYS A 198 -2.89 -42.78 31.25
N PRO A 199 -1.83 -42.37 30.52
CA PRO A 199 -0.52 -43.00 30.63
C PRO A 199 0.46 -42.07 31.34
N THR A 200 1.19 -42.71 32.24
CA THR A 200 2.19 -42.29 33.22
C THR A 200 3.37 -41.48 32.63
N PRO A 201 4.01 -40.59 33.41
CA PRO A 201 4.99 -39.64 32.90
C PRO A 201 6.35 -40.30 32.65
N GLN A 202 6.88 -40.14 31.44
CA GLN A 202 8.30 -40.37 31.16
C GLN A 202 9.02 -39.03 31.03
N GLN A 203 10.03 -38.90 31.88
CA GLN A 203 10.92 -37.77 32.09
C GLN A 203 11.79 -37.52 30.84
N PRO A 204 11.84 -36.30 30.30
CA PRO A 204 12.64 -36.01 29.12
C PRO A 204 14.13 -35.88 29.48
N PRO A 205 15.04 -36.43 28.66
CA PRO A 205 16.47 -36.31 28.85
C PRO A 205 16.96 -34.90 28.54
N ALA A 206 17.93 -34.48 29.35
CA ALA A 206 18.65 -33.23 29.23
C ALA A 206 19.51 -33.17 27.96
N GLY A 207 19.65 -31.96 27.43
CA GLY A 207 20.82 -31.57 26.66
C GLY A 207 20.66 -31.65 25.15
N SER A 208 20.48 -30.48 24.54
CA SER A 208 21.31 -30.01 23.41
C SER A 208 20.89 -28.58 23.10
N SER A 209 21.64 -27.63 23.64
CA SER A 209 21.54 -26.21 23.30
C SER A 209 22.02 -26.01 21.87
N ILE A 210 21.10 -26.13 20.92
CA ILE A 210 21.35 -25.70 19.54
C ILE A 210 21.32 -24.17 19.55
N VAL A 211 22.48 -23.57 19.38
CA VAL A 211 22.62 -22.13 19.09
C VAL A 211 21.92 -21.89 17.76
N GLN A 212 20.64 -21.51 17.80
CA GLN A 212 19.93 -21.08 16.61
C GLN A 212 20.53 -19.74 16.18
N VAL A 213 21.29 -19.75 15.08
CA VAL A 213 21.70 -18.53 14.39
C VAL A 213 20.45 -17.92 13.76
N VAL A 214 19.79 -17.03 14.50
CA VAL A 214 18.61 -16.30 14.03
C VAL A 214 19.04 -15.32 12.93
N HIS A 215 18.89 -15.74 11.68
CA HIS A 215 19.04 -14.83 10.54
C HIS A 215 17.82 -13.90 10.52
N SER A 216 17.95 -12.68 11.05
CA SER A 216 16.91 -11.67 10.93
C SER A 216 16.90 -11.12 9.49
N ASN A 217 15.79 -11.32 8.78
CA ASN A 217 15.57 -10.73 7.46
C ASN A 217 15.46 -9.20 7.59
N PRO A 218 16.30 -8.40 6.92
CA PRO A 218 16.31 -6.94 7.10
C PRO A 218 15.05 -6.23 6.58
N ILE A 219 14.17 -6.92 5.84
CA ILE A 219 12.91 -6.37 5.34
C ILE A 219 11.80 -6.47 6.39
N PHE A 220 11.77 -7.58 7.14
CA PHE A 220 10.84 -7.84 8.23
C PHE A 220 11.61 -8.12 9.52
N PRO A 221 12.24 -7.11 10.14
CA PRO A 221 12.83 -7.32 11.46
C PRO A 221 11.71 -7.75 12.42
N ARG A 222 11.85 -8.92 13.04
CA ARG A 222 10.95 -9.36 14.10
C ARG A 222 11.00 -8.32 15.23
N ALA A 223 9.86 -8.03 15.84
CA ALA A 223 9.86 -7.34 17.12
C ALA A 223 10.80 -8.12 18.07
N PRO A 224 11.66 -7.44 18.85
CA PRO A 224 12.52 -8.13 19.78
C PRO A 224 11.63 -8.98 20.67
N THR A 225 11.73 -10.31 20.53
CA THR A 225 11.14 -11.24 21.49
C THR A 225 11.67 -10.78 22.82
N SER A 226 10.77 -10.32 23.69
CA SER A 226 11.11 -9.77 25.00
C SER A 226 11.86 -10.85 25.77
N ALA A 227 13.18 -10.86 25.64
CA ALA A 227 14.05 -11.56 26.57
C ALA A 227 13.82 -10.83 27.88
N ALA A 228 13.23 -11.57 28.83
CA ALA A 228 12.85 -11.11 30.14
C ALA A 228 13.94 -10.22 30.76
N ILE A 229 13.62 -8.92 30.79
CA ILE A 229 13.78 -7.98 31.90
C ILE A 229 14.84 -8.40 32.95
N ALA A 230 15.98 -7.71 32.91
CA ALA A 230 16.67 -7.31 34.13
C ALA A 230 16.49 -5.78 34.27
N PRO A 231 15.98 -5.29 35.41
CA PRO A 231 15.60 -3.89 35.56
C PRO A 231 16.84 -3.00 35.73
N PRO A 232 16.99 -1.90 34.97
CA PRO A 232 17.95 -0.87 35.29
C PRO A 232 17.42 0.01 36.43
N ALA A 233 18.32 0.31 37.35
CA ALA A 233 18.09 1.05 38.57
C ALA A 233 17.54 2.46 38.35
N THR A 234 16.65 2.83 39.27
CA THR A 234 16.11 4.15 39.58
C THR A 234 17.18 5.24 39.53
N GLN A 235 17.01 6.22 38.65
CA GLN A 235 17.62 7.55 38.83
C GLN A 235 16.54 8.63 38.70
N GLN A 236 16.62 9.54 39.67
CA GLN A 236 15.66 10.55 40.05
C GLN A 236 15.53 11.69 39.04
N GLU A 237 14.28 12.18 38.98
CA GLU A 237 13.85 13.58 38.95
C GLU A 237 14.81 14.63 38.36
N SER A 238 14.41 15.19 37.21
CA SER A 238 14.62 16.62 36.97
C SER A 238 13.31 17.28 36.52
N LYS A 239 12.84 18.16 37.40
CA LYS A 239 11.72 19.07 37.29
C LYS A 239 12.06 20.15 36.25
N LEU A 240 11.30 20.23 35.15
CA LEU A 240 11.30 21.39 34.27
C LEU A 240 9.87 21.95 34.18
N GLU A 241 9.72 23.06 34.88
CA GLU A 241 8.57 23.95 34.96
C GLU A 241 8.65 24.93 33.78
N ILE A 242 7.71 24.86 32.84
CA ILE A 242 7.56 25.88 31.78
C ILE A 242 6.14 26.42 31.85
N VAL A 243 6.07 27.66 32.31
CA VAL A 243 4.90 28.55 32.46
C VAL A 243 4.31 28.89 31.07
N PRO A 244 2.97 29.00 30.94
CA PRO A 244 2.30 29.22 29.67
C PRO A 244 2.40 30.69 29.22
N LYS A 245 2.69 30.91 27.94
CA LYS A 245 2.60 32.25 27.33
C LYS A 245 1.39 32.32 26.40
N ALA A 246 0.45 33.16 26.81
CA ALA A 246 -0.79 33.47 26.13
C ALA A 246 -0.59 34.27 24.84
N THR A 247 -1.48 33.98 23.89
CA THR A 247 -2.11 34.75 22.81
C THR A 247 -1.67 36.22 22.60
N PRO A 248 -1.49 36.61 21.33
CA PRO A 248 -2.02 37.86 20.83
C PRO A 248 -3.05 37.61 19.72
N ALA A 249 -4.28 38.05 19.99
CA ALA A 249 -5.34 38.24 19.02
C ALA A 249 -5.13 39.58 18.30
N LEU A 250 -5.30 39.60 16.98
CA LEU A 250 -5.58 40.76 16.12
C LEU A 250 -6.34 40.16 14.90
N SER A 251 -7.67 40.30 14.72
CA SER A 251 -8.45 41.52 14.50
C SER A 251 -7.72 42.47 13.53
N SER A 252 -8.23 42.88 12.38
CA SER A 252 -9.53 42.75 11.73
C SER A 252 -9.44 43.38 10.33
N SER A 253 -10.46 43.12 9.52
CA SER A 253 -11.15 44.15 8.71
C SER A 253 -10.81 44.38 7.23
N PHE A 254 -11.84 44.05 6.43
CA PHE A 254 -12.50 44.88 5.42
C PHE A 254 -11.86 45.12 4.03
N ASN A 255 -12.58 44.56 3.04
CA ASN A 255 -13.04 45.17 1.79
C ASN A 255 -12.02 45.74 0.78
N LYS A 256 -11.99 45.14 -0.42
CA LYS A 256 -12.68 45.72 -1.58
C LYS A 256 -12.67 44.76 -2.78
N ILE A 257 -13.87 44.45 -3.22
CA ILE A 257 -14.16 43.85 -4.53
C ILE A 257 -13.74 44.89 -5.57
N SER A 258 -12.62 44.66 -6.25
CA SER A 258 -12.34 45.29 -7.53
C SER A 258 -12.41 44.21 -8.60
N THR A 259 -13.44 44.29 -9.43
CA THR A 259 -13.56 43.57 -10.71
C THR A 259 -12.57 44.20 -11.69
N THR A 260 -11.28 44.07 -11.39
CA THR A 260 -10.22 44.36 -12.35
C THR A 260 -10.14 43.19 -13.30
N ARG A 261 -10.41 43.49 -14.57
CA ARG A 261 -10.18 42.67 -15.77
C ARG A 261 -9.01 41.71 -15.49
N LYS A 262 -9.32 40.45 -15.19
CA LYS A 262 -8.34 39.42 -14.80
C LYS A 262 -7.29 39.38 -15.90
N GLN A 263 -6.14 40.02 -15.67
CA GLN A 263 -4.96 39.73 -16.46
C GLN A 263 -4.68 38.26 -16.21
N GLU A 264 -4.85 37.47 -17.26
CA GLU A 264 -4.51 36.07 -17.28
C GLU A 264 -3.02 35.98 -16.98
N ARG A 265 -2.68 35.70 -15.71
CA ARG A 265 -1.30 35.51 -15.32
C ARG A 265 -0.80 34.30 -16.08
N VAL A 266 0.17 34.50 -16.94
CA VAL A 266 0.85 33.42 -17.66
C VAL A 266 1.67 32.66 -16.63
N PHE A 267 1.29 31.40 -16.37
CA PHE A 267 2.05 30.50 -15.53
C PHE A 267 3.05 29.73 -16.40
N THR A 268 4.29 29.63 -15.95
CA THR A 268 5.29 28.78 -16.62
C THR A 268 4.99 27.33 -16.28
N HIS A 269 4.78 26.49 -17.29
CA HIS A 269 4.59 25.06 -17.08
C HIS A 269 5.93 24.38 -16.76
N VAL A 270 5.96 23.61 -15.67
CA VAL A 270 7.14 22.88 -15.20
C VAL A 270 6.78 21.43 -14.90
N LYS A 271 7.75 20.53 -15.13
CA LYS A 271 7.65 19.15 -14.64
C LYS A 271 7.89 19.14 -13.14
N SER A 272 7.08 18.40 -12.41
CA SER A 272 7.24 18.24 -10.97
C SER A 272 7.22 16.77 -10.55
N LYS A 273 7.86 16.45 -9.43
CA LYS A 273 7.80 15.15 -8.76
C LYS A 273 7.25 15.33 -7.36
N LEU A 274 6.30 14.50 -6.95
CA LEU A 274 5.77 14.53 -5.58
C LEU A 274 6.84 14.05 -4.60
N ASP A 275 7.08 14.84 -3.54
CA ASP A 275 7.87 14.39 -2.39
C ASP A 275 6.91 13.81 -1.34
N TRP A 276 6.89 12.47 -1.24
CA TRP A 276 6.01 11.73 -0.34
C TRP A 276 6.21 12.07 1.15
N LYS A 277 7.39 12.58 1.54
CA LYS A 277 7.66 12.92 2.94
C LYS A 277 7.00 14.23 3.37
N SER A 278 7.09 15.26 2.54
CA SER A 278 6.52 16.58 2.84
C SER A 278 5.11 16.78 2.27
N GLY A 279 4.73 15.99 1.27
CA GLY A 279 3.56 16.24 0.43
C GLY A 279 3.74 17.42 -0.54
N GLY A 280 4.91 18.05 -0.55
CA GLY A 280 5.30 19.08 -1.51
C GLY A 280 5.68 18.50 -2.87
N ARG A 281 6.05 19.38 -3.79
CA ARG A 281 6.52 18.99 -5.13
C ARG A 281 7.90 19.54 -5.41
N ILE A 282 8.77 18.69 -5.92
CA ILE A 282 10.10 19.02 -6.39
C ILE A 282 9.99 19.47 -7.85
N VAL A 283 10.43 20.69 -8.14
CA VAL A 283 10.45 21.27 -9.49
C VAL A 283 11.88 21.62 -9.90
N GLU A 284 12.20 21.50 -11.20
CA GLU A 284 13.48 21.94 -11.77
C GLU A 284 13.26 23.24 -12.54
N ILE A 285 13.95 24.31 -12.14
CA ILE A 285 13.91 25.65 -12.76
C ILE A 285 15.34 26.11 -12.97
N ASP A 286 15.73 26.42 -14.21
CA ASP A 286 17.05 26.97 -14.54
C ASP A 286 18.23 26.17 -13.94
N SER A 287 18.14 24.83 -13.99
CA SER A 287 19.11 23.88 -13.41
C SER A 287 19.17 23.84 -11.87
N GLN A 288 18.23 24.48 -11.19
CA GLN A 288 18.06 24.37 -9.75
C GLN A 288 16.84 23.51 -9.41
N THR A 289 16.99 22.69 -8.38
CA THR A 289 15.91 21.86 -7.85
C THR A 289 15.32 22.55 -6.63
N LEU A 290 14.02 22.84 -6.66
CA LEU A 290 13.29 23.52 -5.59
C LEU A 290 12.18 22.61 -5.06
N LEU A 291 12.07 22.49 -3.73
CA LEU A 291 10.93 21.86 -3.07
C LEU A 291 9.90 22.95 -2.73
N ILE A 292 8.72 22.86 -3.35
CA ILE A 292 7.59 23.74 -3.08
C ILE A 292 6.61 23.01 -2.17
N GLY A 293 6.31 23.61 -1.01
CA GLY A 293 5.39 23.05 -0.02
C GLY A 293 3.98 22.82 -0.57
N LYS A 294 3.24 21.87 0.00
CA LYS A 294 1.88 21.51 -0.44
C LYS A 294 0.92 22.71 -0.39
N GLU A 295 1.10 23.56 0.61
CA GLU A 295 0.34 24.78 0.86
C GLU A 295 0.53 25.87 -0.21
N ASP A 296 1.63 25.80 -0.96
CA ASP A 296 1.92 26.72 -2.06
C ASP A 296 1.31 26.25 -3.41
N TRP A 297 0.64 25.09 -3.43
CA TRP A 297 -0.04 24.54 -4.60
C TRP A 297 -1.57 24.56 -4.44
N GLU A 298 -2.27 25.09 -5.43
CA GLU A 298 -3.73 25.04 -5.53
C GLU A 298 -4.14 24.34 -6.82
N GLN A 299 -5.27 23.66 -6.82
CA GLN A 299 -5.83 23.08 -8.04
C GLN A 299 -6.49 24.17 -8.87
N SER A 300 -6.23 24.18 -10.16
CA SER A 300 -6.85 25.08 -11.13
C SER A 300 -7.18 24.35 -12.42
N ILE A 301 -7.94 25.01 -13.30
CA ILE A 301 -8.25 24.52 -14.63
C ILE A 301 -7.67 25.53 -15.63
N ILE A 302 -6.69 25.11 -16.41
CA ILE A 302 -6.09 25.91 -17.49
C ILE A 302 -6.42 25.20 -18.81
N GLN A 303 -7.10 25.90 -19.73
CA GLN A 303 -7.48 25.36 -21.04
C GLN A 303 -8.26 24.02 -20.97
N GLY A 304 -9.07 23.83 -19.92
CA GLY A 304 -9.86 22.61 -19.71
C GLY A 304 -9.13 21.47 -18.99
N ASN A 305 -7.83 21.60 -18.75
CA ASN A 305 -7.04 20.59 -18.03
C ASN A 305 -6.90 20.95 -16.55
N LYS A 306 -7.08 19.96 -15.67
CA LYS A 306 -6.77 20.12 -14.24
C LYS A 306 -5.27 20.15 -14.05
N VAL A 307 -4.78 21.23 -13.43
CA VAL A 307 -3.36 21.45 -13.16
C VAL A 307 -3.19 21.93 -11.72
N TRP A 308 -2.01 21.69 -11.16
CA TRP A 308 -1.58 22.36 -9.94
C TRP A 308 -0.91 23.67 -10.32
N VAL A 309 -1.30 24.76 -9.67
CA VAL A 309 -0.69 26.07 -9.86
C VAL A 309 -0.11 26.58 -8.56
N SER A 310 1.06 27.20 -8.65
CA SER A 310 1.63 27.94 -7.53
C SER A 310 1.66 29.42 -7.87
N LYS A 311 0.72 30.17 -7.30
CA LYS A 311 0.63 31.63 -7.48
C LYS A 311 1.87 32.37 -6.99
N LYS A 312 2.53 31.83 -5.96
CA LYS A 312 3.73 32.41 -5.35
C LYS A 312 4.93 32.35 -6.28
N PHE A 313 5.10 31.24 -7.00
CA PHE A 313 6.22 31.02 -7.91
C PHE A 313 5.89 31.27 -9.39
N GLY A 314 4.62 31.50 -9.72
CA GLY A 314 4.18 31.68 -11.11
C GLY A 314 4.28 30.41 -11.95
N LEU A 315 4.11 29.24 -11.30
CA LEU A 315 4.31 27.93 -11.93
C LEU A 315 2.98 27.18 -12.09
N SER A 316 2.94 26.31 -13.10
CA SER A 316 1.91 25.28 -13.24
C SER A 316 2.56 23.92 -13.50
N THR A 317 1.93 22.84 -13.06
CA THR A 317 2.39 21.47 -13.29
C THR A 317 1.20 20.53 -13.41
N ASP A 318 1.40 19.41 -14.10
CA ASP A 318 0.35 18.42 -14.32
C ASP A 318 -0.08 17.76 -13.00
N PHE A 319 -1.32 17.26 -13.02
CA PHE A 319 -1.94 16.62 -11.86
C PHE A 319 -1.15 15.39 -11.38
#